data_AF-A0A3N5UJR7-F1
#
_entry.id   AF-A0A3N5UJR7-F1
#
_cell.length_a   1.000
_cell.length_b   1.000
_cell.length_c   1.000
_cell.angle_alpha   90.00
_cell.angle_beta   90.00
_cell.angle_gamma   90.00
#
_symmetry.space_group_name_H-M   'P 1'
#
loop_
_entity.id
_entity.type
_entity.pdbx_description
1 polymer ?
#
loop_
_entity_poly.entity_id
_entity_poly.type
_entity_poly.pdbx_seq_one_letter_code
_entity_poly.pdbx_strand_id
1 'polypeptide(L)'
;MNPKEEGPFPLVEILEAEYVTLHGRLPAGTTGAEAERLAALYRHIHNLPRKRTALCLSGGGIRSATFSLGVLQGLARLSLLKQFDYLSTVSGGGYIGSWLTAWIRRHPDGIAGVTEELRRPPSNIQDPEPEPVKWLRRYSNYLSPRLGLMSVDSWTLLGTYLRNLTLNWLVLVPLLSIALLAPRLLISILHWSVADPIPPAQAMLITGLLFGLLALTHLHVYRPSLDPLRSHRVWKRFERQQGFLIGGLTPLLITALLLTIAYAWYRNGGGRLDQLALFGLDSRGTFVLAGAAMHGLGWLISAFLLHRWKDLSRWLAAEFLVILWSGALGGLLLWSVLAETPSDVPVADFAEWYASFALPGFLTMFLLTATIFVGVASRYTDDHDREWWGRAGAWVLIASVTWAGLGSLVVFGPGLLSYTPTLVAS
;
A
#
# COMPACT_ATOMS: atom_id res chain seq x y z
N MET A 1 2.85 -41.44 8.40
CA MET A 1 2.68 -40.09 8.98
C MET A 1 2.21 -39.19 7.86
N ASN A 2 1.00 -38.64 7.98
CA ASN A 2 0.32 -37.92 6.89
C ASN A 2 0.79 -36.44 6.88
N PRO A 3 1.36 -35.90 5.79
CA PRO A 3 2.00 -34.58 5.76
C PRO A 3 0.98 -33.43 5.55
N LYS A 4 -0.08 -33.37 6.37
CA LYS A 4 -1.19 -32.40 6.21
C LYS A 4 -1.25 -31.25 7.22
N GLU A 5 -0.24 -31.05 8.07
CA GLU A 5 -0.24 -29.98 9.07
C GLU A 5 1.03 -29.13 8.99
N GLU A 6 1.13 -28.31 7.94
CA GLU A 6 2.10 -27.19 7.88
C GLU A 6 1.46 -25.88 8.38
N GLY A 7 0.63 -25.97 9.42
CA GLY A 7 0.07 -24.83 10.14
C GLY A 7 0.69 -24.69 11.53
N PRO A 8 0.70 -23.49 12.14
CA PRO A 8 1.10 -23.36 13.53
C PRO A 8 0.18 -24.18 14.43
N PHE A 9 0.76 -24.88 15.43
CA PHE A 9 -0.02 -25.62 16.42
C PHE A 9 -1.02 -24.70 17.13
N PRO A 10 -2.30 -25.10 17.27
CA PRO A 10 -3.28 -24.37 18.05
C PRO A 10 -2.80 -24.14 19.49
N LEU A 11 -3.08 -22.96 20.05
CA LEU A 11 -2.64 -22.59 21.40
C LEU A 11 -3.12 -23.60 22.46
N VAL A 12 -4.34 -24.12 22.29
CA VAL A 12 -4.91 -25.11 23.21
C VAL A 12 -4.06 -26.38 23.28
N GLU A 13 -3.54 -26.86 22.14
CA GLU A 13 -2.75 -28.09 22.08
C GLU A 13 -1.40 -27.91 22.76
N ILE A 14 -0.77 -26.73 22.56
CA ILE A 14 0.50 -26.37 23.20
C ILE A 14 0.33 -26.36 24.73
N LEU A 15 -0.72 -25.69 25.23
CA LEU A 15 -0.95 -25.57 26.67
C LEU A 15 -1.36 -26.90 27.30
N GLU A 16 -2.11 -27.74 26.58
CA GLU A 16 -2.44 -29.09 27.04
C GLU A 16 -1.18 -29.98 27.14
N ALA A 17 -0.32 -29.96 26.12
CA ALA A 17 0.95 -30.69 26.13
C ALA A 17 1.86 -30.22 27.27
N GLU A 18 1.95 -28.91 27.50
CA GLU A 18 2.66 -28.34 28.63
C GLU A 18 2.07 -28.79 29.98
N TYR A 19 0.75 -28.74 30.12
CA TYR A 19 0.06 -29.14 31.34
C TYR A 19 0.33 -30.62 31.66
N VAL A 20 0.26 -31.50 30.65
CA VAL A 20 0.59 -32.92 30.79
C VAL A 20 2.06 -33.11 31.16
N THR A 21 2.97 -32.35 30.56
CA THR A 21 4.40 -32.43 30.89
C THR A 21 4.67 -32.06 32.35
N LEU A 22 3.94 -31.06 32.88
CA LEU A 22 4.14 -30.56 34.24
C LEU A 22 3.35 -31.36 35.30
N HIS A 23 2.19 -31.91 34.96
CA HIS A 23 1.25 -32.53 35.92
C HIS A 23 0.86 -33.98 35.60
N GLY A 24 1.41 -34.56 34.54
CA GLY A 24 1.25 -35.96 34.13
C GLY A 24 -0.03 -36.30 33.35
N ARG A 25 -1.15 -35.59 33.57
CA ARG A 25 -2.41 -35.84 32.84
C ARG A 25 -3.26 -34.58 32.68
N LEU A 26 -4.11 -34.57 31.66
CA LEU A 26 -5.09 -33.52 31.46
C LEU A 26 -6.18 -33.56 32.54
N PRO A 27 -6.66 -32.39 32.99
CA PRO A 27 -7.72 -32.31 33.98
C PRO A 27 -9.09 -32.61 33.36
N ALA A 28 -10.04 -33.06 34.18
CA ALA A 28 -11.39 -33.37 33.70
C ALA A 28 -12.08 -32.12 33.11
N GLY A 29 -12.86 -32.32 32.04
CA GLY A 29 -13.58 -31.24 31.35
C GLY A 29 -12.79 -30.50 30.27
N THR A 30 -11.61 -30.98 29.88
CA THR A 30 -10.88 -30.51 28.68
C THR A 30 -11.25 -31.32 27.43
N THR A 31 -12.55 -31.58 27.23
CA THR A 31 -13.10 -32.29 26.07
C THR A 31 -14.17 -31.40 25.43
N GLY A 32 -14.17 -31.25 24.10
CA GLY A 32 -15.13 -30.40 23.39
C GLY A 32 -14.46 -29.47 22.38
N ALA A 33 -15.12 -28.35 22.08
CA ALA A 33 -14.58 -27.35 21.16
C ALA A 33 -13.31 -26.68 21.73
N GLU A 34 -12.46 -26.13 20.85
CA GLU A 34 -11.19 -25.51 21.23
C GLU A 34 -11.33 -24.42 22.31
N ALA A 35 -12.31 -23.53 22.17
CA ALA A 35 -12.57 -22.45 23.14
C ALA A 35 -12.97 -22.98 24.53
N GLU A 36 -13.74 -24.06 24.59
CA GLU A 36 -14.20 -24.68 25.84
C GLU A 36 -13.05 -25.38 26.56
N ARG A 37 -12.22 -26.11 25.80
CA ARG A 37 -11.00 -26.74 26.29
C ARG A 37 -10.03 -25.72 26.87
N LEU A 38 -9.79 -24.62 26.15
CA LEU A 38 -8.93 -23.53 26.60
C LEU A 38 -9.44 -22.87 27.89
N ALA A 39 -10.74 -22.58 27.96
CA ALA A 39 -11.36 -22.00 29.16
C ALA A 39 -11.33 -22.96 30.37
N ALA A 40 -11.51 -24.27 30.14
CA ALA A 40 -11.35 -25.28 31.18
C ALA A 40 -9.90 -25.33 31.68
N LEU A 41 -8.93 -25.33 30.76
CA LEU A 41 -7.50 -25.37 31.11
C LEU A 41 -7.06 -24.12 31.90
N TYR A 42 -7.51 -22.92 31.52
CA TYR A 42 -7.24 -21.70 32.30
C TYR A 42 -7.82 -21.76 33.72
N ARG A 43 -9.04 -22.26 33.89
CA ARG A 43 -9.62 -22.45 35.23
C ARG A 43 -8.77 -23.40 36.08
N HIS A 44 -8.33 -24.51 35.50
CA HIS A 44 -7.48 -25.48 36.20
C HIS A 44 -6.12 -24.89 36.58
N ILE A 45 -5.45 -24.19 35.66
CA ILE A 45 -4.17 -23.50 35.92
C ILE A 45 -4.33 -22.45 37.03
N HIS A 46 -5.39 -21.64 36.98
CA HIS A 46 -5.65 -20.63 38.00
C HIS A 46 -5.98 -21.23 39.38
N ASN A 47 -6.55 -22.44 39.43
CA ASN A 47 -6.88 -23.13 40.67
C ASN A 47 -5.73 -23.99 41.23
N LEU A 48 -4.55 -23.99 40.59
CA LEU A 48 -3.39 -24.71 41.11
C LEU A 48 -3.02 -24.20 42.53
N PRO A 49 -2.67 -25.11 43.46
CA PRO A 49 -2.34 -24.75 44.83
C PRO A 49 -1.08 -23.88 44.92
N ARG A 50 -0.13 -24.08 43.99
CA ARG A 50 1.05 -23.23 43.81
C ARG A 50 0.83 -22.33 42.60
N LYS A 51 0.85 -21.02 42.81
CA LYS A 51 0.82 -20.04 41.73
C LYS A 51 2.15 -20.06 40.99
N ARG A 52 2.09 -19.93 39.66
CA ARG A 52 3.27 -19.87 38.80
C ARG A 52 3.79 -18.44 38.72
N THR A 53 5.10 -18.30 38.64
CA THR A 53 5.77 -17.00 38.52
C THR A 53 6.66 -16.98 37.29
N ALA A 54 6.78 -15.80 36.67
CA ALA A 54 7.60 -15.61 35.49
C ALA A 54 8.62 -14.51 35.72
N LEU A 55 9.84 -14.73 35.26
CA LEU A 55 10.83 -13.67 35.09
C LEU A 55 10.73 -13.15 33.66
N CYS A 56 10.42 -11.86 33.51
CA CYS A 56 10.26 -11.21 32.22
C CYS A 56 11.41 -10.22 31.98
N LEU A 57 12.26 -10.49 30.98
CA LEU A 57 13.41 -9.65 30.62
C LEU A 57 13.12 -8.88 29.33
N SER A 58 13.01 -7.57 29.44
CA SER A 58 12.58 -6.69 28.35
C SER A 58 13.69 -6.37 27.33
N GLY A 59 13.29 -5.83 26.17
CA GLY A 59 14.18 -5.40 25.11
C GLY A 59 14.95 -4.11 25.44
N GLY A 60 15.87 -3.71 24.56
CA GLY A 60 16.71 -2.52 24.75
C GLY A 60 18.18 -2.70 24.38
N GLY A 61 18.50 -3.72 23.57
CA GLY A 61 19.87 -4.05 23.15
C GLY A 61 20.77 -4.45 24.32
N ILE A 62 22.08 -4.23 24.16
CA ILE A 62 23.07 -4.68 25.14
C ILE A 62 22.90 -4.02 26.52
N ARG A 63 22.40 -2.77 26.57
CA ARG A 63 22.15 -2.08 27.85
C ARG A 63 21.13 -2.81 28.71
N SER A 64 20.03 -3.27 28.10
CA SER A 64 19.02 -4.08 28.81
C SER A 64 19.60 -5.42 29.27
N ALA A 65 20.42 -6.07 28.43
CA ALA A 65 21.10 -7.31 28.80
C ALA A 65 22.02 -7.13 30.02
N THR A 66 22.79 -6.03 30.07
CA THR A 66 23.67 -5.71 31.22
C THR A 66 22.88 -5.43 32.49
N PHE A 67 21.79 -4.65 32.40
CA PHE A 67 20.92 -4.41 33.54
C PHE A 67 20.29 -5.71 34.05
N SER A 68 19.77 -6.52 33.13
CA SER A 68 19.16 -7.82 33.43
C SER A 68 20.15 -8.79 34.07
N LEU A 69 21.43 -8.80 33.66
CA LEU A 69 22.48 -9.56 34.33
C LEU A 69 22.59 -9.17 35.81
N GLY A 70 22.58 -7.87 36.12
CA GLY A 70 22.60 -7.37 37.49
C GLY A 70 21.38 -7.83 38.30
N VAL A 71 20.19 -7.82 37.68
CA VAL A 71 18.97 -8.36 38.29
C VAL A 71 19.09 -9.86 38.57
N LEU A 72 19.60 -10.64 37.61
CA LEU A 72 19.82 -12.09 37.78
C LEU A 72 20.80 -12.39 38.92
N GLN A 73 21.89 -11.63 39.02
CA GLN A 73 22.84 -11.73 40.12
C GLN A 73 22.20 -11.38 41.46
N GLY A 74 21.36 -10.33 41.51
CA GLY A 74 20.60 -9.96 42.71
C GLY A 74 19.63 -11.07 43.15
N LEU A 75 18.85 -11.61 42.20
CA LEU A 75 17.93 -12.73 42.45
C LEU A 75 18.66 -14.00 42.90
N ALA A 76 19.85 -14.26 42.35
CA ALA A 76 20.68 -15.40 42.77
C ALA A 76 21.18 -15.22 44.21
N ARG A 77 21.63 -14.01 44.58
CA ARG A 77 22.05 -13.69 45.96
C ARG A 77 20.93 -13.91 46.99
N LEU A 78 19.70 -13.58 46.62
CA LEU A 78 18.52 -13.80 47.44
C LEU A 78 17.96 -15.23 47.35
N SER A 79 18.61 -16.14 46.60
CA SER A 79 18.12 -17.50 46.32
C SER A 79 16.72 -17.56 45.68
N LEU A 80 16.30 -16.48 45.02
CA LEU A 80 15.00 -16.35 44.35
C LEU A 80 15.06 -16.81 42.88
N LEU A 81 16.23 -16.82 42.25
CA LEU A 81 16.36 -17.12 40.82
C LEU A 81 15.77 -18.48 40.42
N LYS A 82 15.88 -19.48 41.30
CA LYS A 82 15.33 -20.84 41.11
C LYS A 82 13.83 -20.97 41.39
N GLN A 83 13.15 -19.90 41.81
CA GLN A 83 11.73 -19.93 42.18
C GLN A 83 10.80 -19.61 41.01
N PHE A 84 11.33 -19.06 39.91
CA PHE A 84 10.57 -18.73 38.71
C PHE A 84 10.31 -19.98 37.86
N ASP A 85 9.06 -20.13 37.43
CA ASP A 85 8.62 -21.24 36.57
C ASP A 85 8.81 -20.92 35.09
N TYR A 86 8.72 -19.64 34.73
CA TYR A 86 8.83 -19.17 33.35
C TYR A 86 9.91 -18.11 33.18
N LEU A 87 10.52 -18.09 31.99
CA LEU A 87 11.41 -17.05 31.53
C LEU A 87 10.87 -16.49 30.20
N SER A 88 10.41 -15.24 30.22
CA SER A 88 9.93 -14.52 29.03
C SER A 88 10.93 -13.46 28.64
N THR A 89 11.35 -13.44 27.37
CA THR A 89 12.43 -12.55 26.94
C THR A 89 12.20 -11.98 25.55
N VAL A 90 12.64 -10.73 25.32
CA VAL A 90 12.60 -10.08 24.00
C VAL A 90 13.87 -9.27 23.72
N SER A 91 14.35 -9.29 22.47
CA SER A 91 15.52 -8.50 22.01
C SER A 91 16.75 -8.65 22.93
N GLY A 92 17.25 -7.59 23.57
CA GLY A 92 18.35 -7.63 24.54
C GLY A 92 18.10 -8.57 25.72
N GLY A 93 16.85 -8.68 26.19
CA GLY A 93 16.44 -9.69 27.16
C GLY A 93 16.60 -11.12 26.65
N GLY A 94 16.42 -11.34 25.34
CA GLY A 94 16.64 -12.64 24.69
C GLY A 94 18.11 -13.04 24.64
N TYR A 95 19.02 -12.07 24.49
CA TYR A 95 20.47 -12.31 24.56
C TYR A 95 20.86 -12.85 25.94
N ILE A 96 20.47 -12.16 27.02
CA ILE A 96 20.78 -12.61 28.38
C ILE A 96 19.97 -13.86 28.78
N GLY A 97 18.73 -14.00 28.31
CA GLY A 97 17.89 -15.16 28.59
C GLY A 97 18.43 -16.44 27.96
N SER A 98 18.84 -16.38 26.69
CA SER A 98 19.48 -17.51 26.02
C SER A 98 20.82 -17.87 26.65
N TRP A 99 21.62 -16.89 27.07
CA TRP A 99 22.83 -17.12 27.86
C TRP A 99 22.54 -17.88 29.16
N LEU A 100 21.53 -17.43 29.94
CA LEU A 100 21.15 -18.07 31.20
C LEU A 100 20.67 -19.50 30.98
N THR A 101 19.74 -19.71 30.04
CA THR A 101 19.18 -21.03 29.72
C THR A 101 20.27 -21.99 29.22
N ALA A 102 21.21 -21.50 28.41
CA ALA A 102 22.29 -22.31 27.89
C ALA A 102 23.34 -22.65 28.97
N TRP A 103 23.51 -21.81 29.99
CA TRP A 103 24.34 -22.13 31.16
C TRP A 103 23.64 -23.17 32.04
N ILE A 104 22.35 -22.98 32.36
CA ILE A 104 21.54 -23.94 33.12
C ILE A 104 21.61 -25.34 32.49
N ARG A 105 21.48 -25.44 31.17
CA ARG A 105 21.51 -26.74 30.47
C ARG A 105 22.87 -27.44 30.50
N ARG A 106 23.97 -26.68 30.60
CA ARG A 106 25.34 -27.25 30.59
C ARG A 106 25.90 -27.47 31.98
N HIS A 107 25.36 -26.80 32.99
CA HIS A 107 25.82 -26.95 34.36
C HIS A 107 25.33 -28.31 34.94
N PRO A 108 26.20 -29.13 35.57
CA PRO A 108 25.81 -30.43 36.13
C PRO A 108 24.62 -30.36 37.09
N ASP A 109 24.61 -29.35 37.98
CA ASP A 109 23.53 -29.11 38.95
C ASP A 109 22.40 -28.18 38.42
N GLY A 110 22.34 -27.96 37.12
CA GLY A 110 21.31 -27.14 36.48
C GLY A 110 21.18 -25.73 37.07
N ILE A 111 19.94 -25.28 37.29
CA ILE A 111 19.64 -23.95 37.83
C ILE A 111 20.19 -23.76 39.25
N ALA A 112 20.28 -24.83 40.05
CA ALA A 112 20.79 -24.75 41.42
C ALA A 112 22.28 -24.38 41.42
N GLY A 113 23.06 -25.03 40.56
CA GLY A 113 24.48 -24.72 40.39
C GLY A 113 24.73 -23.33 39.83
N VAL A 114 24.01 -22.95 38.78
CA VAL A 114 24.10 -21.58 38.21
C VAL A 114 23.74 -20.52 39.25
N THR A 115 22.72 -20.76 40.08
CA THR A 115 22.32 -19.83 41.15
C THR A 115 23.45 -19.66 42.17
N GLU A 116 24.12 -20.75 42.56
CA GLU A 116 25.22 -20.69 43.52
C GLU A 116 26.46 -20.00 42.93
N GLU A 117 26.81 -20.28 41.67
CA GLU A 117 27.92 -19.61 40.99
C GLU A 117 27.66 -18.11 40.77
N LEU A 118 26.42 -17.71 40.46
CA LEU A 118 26.02 -16.30 40.33
C LEU A 118 25.93 -15.56 41.67
N ARG A 119 25.65 -16.28 42.75
CA ARG A 119 25.55 -15.73 44.11
C ARG A 119 26.92 -15.38 44.67
N ARG A 120 27.96 -16.15 44.34
CA ARG A 120 29.30 -16.02 44.94
C ARG A 120 29.87 -14.61 44.70
N PRO A 121 30.28 -13.90 45.76
CA PRO A 121 31.11 -12.72 45.59
C PRO A 121 32.48 -13.14 45.01
N PRO A 122 33.17 -12.23 44.32
CA PRO A 122 34.49 -12.51 43.76
C PRO A 122 35.46 -12.95 44.85
N SER A 123 35.97 -14.18 44.76
CA SER A 123 36.92 -14.75 45.71
C SER A 123 38.37 -14.35 45.41
N ASN A 124 38.66 -13.94 44.17
CA ASN A 124 39.96 -13.47 43.72
C ASN A 124 39.81 -12.09 43.06
N ILE A 125 40.61 -11.11 43.49
CA ILE A 125 40.64 -9.76 42.90
C ILE A 125 41.06 -9.81 41.42
N GLN A 126 41.94 -10.78 41.07
CA GLN A 126 42.41 -10.98 39.70
C GLN A 126 41.46 -11.83 38.85
N ASP A 127 40.59 -12.61 39.48
CA ASP A 127 39.59 -13.42 38.79
C ASP A 127 38.23 -13.44 39.52
N PRO A 128 37.45 -12.36 39.39
CA PRO A 128 36.27 -12.15 40.21
C PRO A 128 35.03 -12.94 39.79
N GLU A 129 34.94 -13.43 38.56
CA GLU A 129 33.66 -13.86 37.98
C GLU A 129 33.71 -15.25 37.33
N PRO A 130 32.60 -16.00 37.30
CA PRO A 130 32.51 -17.25 36.54
C PRO A 130 32.80 -17.05 35.04
N GLU A 131 33.42 -18.03 34.39
CA GLU A 131 33.73 -18.00 32.96
C GLU A 131 32.53 -17.59 32.05
N PRO A 132 31.29 -18.05 32.29
CA PRO A 132 30.14 -17.64 31.49
C PRO A 132 29.83 -16.13 31.59
N VAL A 133 30.11 -15.49 32.73
CA VAL A 133 29.96 -14.05 32.91
C VAL A 133 31.08 -13.31 32.18
N LYS A 134 32.33 -13.80 32.28
CA LYS A 134 33.47 -13.24 31.52
C LYS A 134 33.25 -13.32 30.02
N TRP A 135 32.66 -14.42 29.54
CA TRP A 135 32.31 -14.59 28.14
C TRP A 135 31.33 -13.51 27.70
N LEU A 136 30.26 -13.28 28.46
CA LEU A 136 29.29 -12.23 28.16
C LEU A 136 29.95 -10.84 28.09
N ARG A 137 30.91 -10.56 28.98
CA ARG A 137 31.67 -9.30 28.97
C ARG A 137 32.60 -9.18 27.77
N ARG A 138 33.32 -10.24 27.40
CA ARG A 138 34.20 -10.28 26.21
C ARG A 138 33.45 -10.07 24.90
N TYR A 139 32.19 -10.50 24.82
CA TYR A 139 31.36 -10.40 23.62
C TYR A 139 30.25 -9.33 23.72
N SER A 140 30.40 -8.37 24.64
CA SER A 140 29.46 -7.25 24.80
C SER A 140 29.46 -6.27 23.60
N ASN A 141 30.54 -6.24 22.80
CA ASN A 141 30.58 -5.58 21.49
C ASN A 141 30.20 -6.55 20.36
N TYR A 142 28.90 -6.78 20.20
CA TYR A 142 28.36 -7.82 19.32
C TYR A 142 28.53 -7.56 17.80
N LEU A 143 28.82 -6.33 17.38
CA LEU A 143 28.97 -5.97 15.95
C LEU A 143 30.40 -5.58 15.54
N SER A 144 31.33 -5.37 16.47
CA SER A 144 32.73 -5.03 16.15
C SER A 144 33.69 -5.31 17.32
N PRO A 145 34.27 -6.53 17.41
CA PRO A 145 35.16 -6.89 18.51
C PRO A 145 36.52 -6.17 18.47
N ARG A 146 36.93 -5.64 17.30
CA ARG A 146 38.18 -4.88 17.11
C ARG A 146 37.92 -3.62 16.28
N LEU A 147 37.77 -2.47 16.95
CA LEU A 147 37.78 -1.17 16.28
C LEU A 147 39.20 -0.89 15.74
N GLY A 148 39.30 -0.78 14.42
CA GLY A 148 40.50 -0.36 13.73
C GLY A 148 40.22 -0.15 12.26
N LEU A 149 40.64 0.99 11.69
CA LEU A 149 40.49 1.31 10.26
C LEU A 149 41.17 0.28 9.32
N MET A 150 42.02 -0.57 9.86
CA MET A 150 42.74 -1.64 9.15
C MET A 150 42.28 -3.05 9.57
N SER A 151 41.19 -3.19 10.32
CA SER A 151 40.66 -4.52 10.69
C SER A 151 39.81 -5.09 9.56
N VAL A 152 40.00 -6.37 9.27
CA VAL A 152 39.23 -7.11 8.25
C VAL A 152 37.73 -6.99 8.53
N ASP A 153 37.33 -7.09 9.80
CA ASP A 153 35.92 -6.99 10.21
C ASP A 153 35.28 -5.63 9.85
N SER A 154 36.00 -4.51 9.99
CA SER A 154 35.48 -3.18 9.64
C SER A 154 35.28 -3.04 8.13
N TRP A 155 36.22 -3.56 7.33
CA TRP A 155 36.11 -3.57 5.88
C TRP A 155 35.06 -4.56 5.36
N THR A 156 34.85 -5.69 6.04
CA THR A 156 33.75 -6.61 5.74
C THR A 156 32.39 -5.96 6.00
N LEU A 157 32.23 -5.20 7.10
CA LEU A 157 31.00 -4.45 7.38
C LEU A 157 30.77 -3.33 6.36
N LEU A 158 31.79 -2.53 6.07
CA LEU A 158 31.70 -1.47 5.05
C LEU A 158 31.39 -2.06 3.67
N GLY A 159 32.06 -3.13 3.26
CA GLY A 159 31.81 -3.83 2.01
C GLY A 159 30.40 -4.40 1.93
N THR A 160 29.89 -4.99 3.02
CA THR A 160 28.51 -5.50 3.09
C THR A 160 27.50 -4.36 3.00
N TYR A 161 27.74 -3.25 3.71
CA TYR A 161 26.91 -2.05 3.66
C TYR A 161 26.89 -1.45 2.25
N LEU A 162 28.05 -1.19 1.65
CA LEU A 162 28.16 -0.60 0.32
C LEU A 162 27.57 -1.50 -0.76
N ARG A 163 27.79 -2.81 -0.69
CA ARG A 163 27.16 -3.78 -1.60
C ARG A 163 25.64 -3.71 -1.50
N ASN A 164 25.09 -3.76 -0.29
CA ASN A 164 23.64 -3.73 -0.07
C ASN A 164 23.04 -2.37 -0.45
N LEU A 165 23.73 -1.28 -0.13
CA LEU A 165 23.35 0.07 -0.53
C LEU A 165 23.30 0.18 -2.05
N THR A 166 24.33 -0.29 -2.75
CA THR A 166 24.42 -0.27 -4.21
C THR A 166 23.31 -1.11 -4.84
N LEU A 167 23.07 -2.33 -4.35
CA LEU A 167 21.99 -3.20 -4.85
C LEU A 167 20.62 -2.56 -4.65
N ASN A 168 20.37 -1.95 -3.49
CA ASN A 168 19.11 -1.25 -3.24
C ASN A 168 18.97 -0.01 -4.13
N TRP A 169 20.04 0.77 -4.29
CA TRP A 169 20.01 1.99 -5.09
C TRP A 169 19.88 1.71 -6.59
N LEU A 170 20.47 0.62 -7.09
CA LEU A 170 20.29 0.16 -8.48
C LEU A 170 18.83 -0.17 -8.81
N VAL A 171 17.99 -0.45 -7.81
CA VAL A 171 16.55 -0.67 -7.98
C VAL A 171 15.77 0.61 -7.68
N LEU A 172 16.03 1.28 -6.56
CA LEU A 172 15.25 2.43 -6.10
C LEU A 172 15.49 3.68 -6.95
N VAL A 173 16.73 3.97 -7.34
CA VAL A 173 17.05 5.20 -8.11
C VAL A 173 16.36 5.18 -9.47
N PRO A 174 16.40 4.11 -10.30
CA PRO A 174 15.65 4.08 -11.55
C PRO A 174 14.14 4.21 -11.36
N LEU A 175 13.56 3.54 -10.36
CA LEU A 175 12.12 3.63 -10.09
C LEU A 175 11.70 5.06 -9.70
N LEU A 176 12.45 5.70 -8.81
CA LEU A 176 12.21 7.10 -8.45
C LEU A 176 12.45 8.03 -9.64
N SER A 177 13.48 7.76 -10.45
CA SER A 177 13.76 8.56 -11.66
C SER A 177 12.62 8.47 -12.67
N ILE A 178 12.02 7.30 -12.89
CA ILE A 178 10.86 7.16 -13.78
C ILE A 178 9.68 8.00 -13.28
N ALA A 179 9.39 7.97 -11.98
CA ALA A 179 8.33 8.79 -11.39
C ALA A 179 8.61 10.29 -11.58
N LEU A 180 9.84 10.74 -11.33
CA LEU A 180 10.23 12.14 -11.50
C LEU A 180 10.28 12.57 -12.97
N LEU A 181 10.61 11.67 -13.89
CA LEU A 181 10.68 11.94 -15.32
C LEU A 181 9.30 12.00 -15.97
N ALA A 182 8.27 11.33 -15.44
CA ALA A 182 6.97 11.27 -16.09
C ALA A 182 6.32 12.66 -16.32
N PRO A 183 6.23 13.58 -15.34
CA PRO A 183 5.74 14.94 -15.59
C PRO A 183 6.65 15.74 -16.54
N ARG A 184 7.97 15.56 -16.45
CA ARG A 184 8.94 16.25 -17.34
C ARG A 184 8.83 15.78 -18.78
N LEU A 185 8.62 14.48 -18.98
CA LEU A 185 8.40 13.89 -20.28
C LEU A 185 7.09 14.42 -20.88
N LEU A 186 6.02 14.51 -20.08
CA LEU A 186 4.77 15.13 -20.54
C LEU A 186 5.02 16.58 -20.97
N ILE A 187 5.68 17.39 -20.15
CA ILE A 187 6.03 18.79 -20.51
C ILE A 187 6.80 18.84 -21.83
N SER A 188 7.79 17.97 -22.02
CA SER A 188 8.55 17.89 -23.28
C SER A 188 7.67 17.53 -24.48
N ILE A 189 6.70 16.63 -24.31
CA ILE A 189 5.74 16.24 -25.35
C ILE A 189 4.79 17.41 -25.66
N LEU A 190 4.33 18.15 -24.65
CA LEU A 190 3.43 19.29 -24.84
C LEU A 190 4.10 20.43 -25.61
N HIS A 191 5.40 20.65 -25.41
CA HIS A 191 6.19 21.63 -26.16
C HIS A 191 6.52 21.22 -27.59
N TRP A 192 6.26 19.96 -27.96
CA TRP A 192 6.66 19.47 -29.28
C TRP A 192 5.86 20.18 -30.37
N SER A 193 6.51 21.09 -31.09
CA SER A 193 5.98 21.76 -32.26
C SER A 193 6.22 20.92 -33.52
N VAL A 194 5.17 20.30 -34.05
CA VAL A 194 5.18 19.67 -35.37
C VAL A 194 4.81 20.75 -36.41
N ALA A 195 5.40 20.70 -37.61
CA ALA A 195 5.13 21.67 -38.68
C ALA A 195 3.64 21.75 -39.06
N ASP A 196 2.91 20.64 -38.95
CA ASP A 196 1.44 20.58 -38.99
C ASP A 196 0.93 19.79 -37.77
N PRO A 197 0.50 20.47 -36.69
CA PRO A 197 0.14 19.83 -35.44
C PRO A 197 -1.28 19.26 -35.44
N ILE A 198 -2.10 19.54 -36.47
CA ILE A 198 -3.51 19.12 -36.49
C ILE A 198 -3.66 17.60 -36.70
N PRO A 199 -3.03 16.95 -37.70
CA PRO A 199 -3.13 15.50 -37.86
C PRO A 199 -2.68 14.68 -36.63
N PRO A 200 -1.52 14.96 -35.99
CA PRO A 200 -1.11 14.21 -34.81
C PRO A 200 -2.02 14.49 -33.61
N ALA A 201 -2.55 15.71 -33.45
CA ALA A 201 -3.54 16.02 -32.41
C ALA A 201 -4.84 15.22 -32.60
N GLN A 202 -5.34 15.11 -33.84
CA GLN A 202 -6.51 14.30 -34.18
C GLN A 202 -6.27 12.80 -33.90
N ALA A 203 -5.08 12.28 -34.20
CA ALA A 203 -4.74 10.89 -33.89
C ALA A 203 -4.75 10.61 -32.37
N MET A 204 -4.19 11.52 -31.57
CA MET A 204 -4.24 11.43 -30.11
C MET A 204 -5.67 11.54 -29.58
N LEU A 205 -6.49 12.44 -30.15
CA LEU A 205 -7.90 12.58 -29.81
C LEU A 205 -8.66 11.28 -30.07
N ILE A 206 -8.60 10.74 -31.28
CA ILE A 206 -9.32 9.51 -31.66
C ILE A 206 -8.87 8.33 -30.79
N THR A 207 -7.57 8.18 -30.59
CA THR A 207 -7.03 7.10 -29.76
C THR A 207 -7.44 7.26 -28.29
N GLY A 208 -7.40 8.49 -27.77
CA GLY A 208 -7.92 8.82 -26.44
C GLY A 208 -9.40 8.45 -26.29
N LEU A 209 -10.24 8.81 -27.26
CA LEU A 209 -11.66 8.45 -27.26
C LEU A 209 -11.87 6.93 -27.32
N LEU A 210 -11.07 6.18 -28.08
CA LEU A 210 -11.16 4.71 -28.10
C LEU A 210 -10.83 4.09 -26.74
N PHE A 211 -9.76 4.56 -26.07
CA PHE A 211 -9.47 4.12 -24.69
C PHE A 211 -10.54 4.56 -23.70
N GLY A 212 -11.14 5.73 -23.89
CA GLY A 212 -12.23 6.22 -23.05
C GLY A 212 -13.45 5.33 -23.18
N LEU A 213 -13.72 4.86 -24.39
CA LEU A 213 -14.81 3.93 -24.68
C LEU A 213 -14.57 2.57 -24.03
N LEU A 214 -13.32 2.08 -24.04
CA LEU A 214 -12.93 0.87 -23.32
C LEU A 214 -13.14 1.03 -21.81
N ALA A 215 -12.69 2.15 -21.22
CA ALA A 215 -12.86 2.45 -19.81
C ALA A 215 -14.34 2.48 -19.41
N LEU A 216 -15.15 3.25 -20.14
CA LEU A 216 -16.59 3.38 -19.87
C LEU A 216 -17.33 2.05 -20.06
N THR A 217 -17.01 1.30 -21.11
CA THR A 217 -17.57 -0.04 -21.33
C THR A 217 -17.24 -0.96 -20.16
N HIS A 218 -16.00 -0.97 -19.69
CA HIS A 218 -15.60 -1.75 -18.52
C HIS A 218 -16.42 -1.34 -17.30
N LEU A 219 -16.54 -0.04 -17.03
CA LEU A 219 -17.32 0.45 -15.89
C LEU A 219 -18.80 0.03 -15.97
N HIS A 220 -19.41 0.04 -17.16
CA HIS A 220 -20.79 -0.39 -17.33
C HIS A 220 -20.96 -1.91 -17.22
N VAL A 221 -20.03 -2.68 -17.80
CA VAL A 221 -20.08 -4.15 -17.81
C VAL A 221 -19.91 -4.73 -16.43
N TYR A 222 -19.00 -4.20 -15.60
CA TYR A 222 -18.57 -4.83 -14.34
C TYR A 222 -19.31 -4.33 -13.08
N ARG A 223 -20.44 -3.62 -13.24
CA ARG A 223 -21.31 -3.28 -12.10
C ARG A 223 -21.83 -4.54 -11.39
N PRO A 224 -21.81 -4.61 -10.05
CA PRO A 224 -22.32 -5.75 -9.28
C PRO A 224 -23.75 -6.17 -9.61
N SER A 225 -24.67 -5.23 -9.90
CA SER A 225 -26.05 -5.55 -10.29
C SER A 225 -26.16 -6.40 -11.56
N LEU A 226 -25.12 -6.41 -12.40
CA LEU A 226 -25.06 -7.19 -13.64
C LEU A 226 -24.32 -8.53 -13.46
N ASP A 227 -23.94 -8.91 -12.23
CA ASP A 227 -23.25 -10.17 -11.97
C ASP A 227 -23.96 -11.42 -12.51
N PRO A 228 -25.29 -11.55 -12.41
CA PRO A 228 -26.01 -12.72 -12.94
C PRO A 228 -25.81 -12.92 -14.45
N LEU A 229 -25.50 -11.85 -15.20
CA LEU A 229 -25.27 -11.89 -16.64
C LEU A 229 -23.83 -12.32 -17.02
N ARG A 230 -22.92 -12.44 -16.05
CA ARG A 230 -21.48 -12.69 -16.23
C ARG A 230 -21.04 -14.06 -15.66
N SER A 231 -21.67 -15.15 -16.12
CA SER A 231 -21.38 -16.51 -15.60
C SER A 231 -20.06 -17.13 -16.07
N HIS A 232 -19.51 -16.68 -17.21
CA HIS A 232 -18.30 -17.27 -17.81
C HIS A 232 -17.00 -16.84 -17.10
N ARG A 233 -16.04 -17.77 -16.95
CA ARG A 233 -14.76 -17.57 -16.21
C ARG A 233 -13.94 -16.36 -16.66
N VAL A 234 -14.03 -15.98 -17.93
CA VAL A 234 -13.30 -14.82 -18.50
C VAL A 234 -13.76 -13.52 -17.84
N TRP A 235 -15.07 -13.33 -17.62
CA TRP A 235 -15.61 -12.15 -16.94
C TRP A 235 -15.11 -12.06 -15.49
N LYS A 236 -15.13 -13.18 -14.78
CA LYS A 236 -14.69 -13.27 -13.37
C LYS A 236 -13.22 -12.88 -13.16
N ARG A 237 -12.36 -12.97 -14.18
CA ARG A 237 -10.97 -12.47 -14.11
C ARG A 237 -10.91 -10.95 -13.99
N PHE A 238 -11.79 -10.26 -14.69
CA PHE A 238 -11.81 -8.80 -14.78
C PHE A 238 -12.63 -8.12 -13.68
N GLU A 239 -13.42 -8.88 -12.91
CA GLU A 239 -14.10 -8.41 -11.69
C GLU A 239 -13.12 -8.16 -10.52
N ARG A 240 -11.95 -8.82 -10.54
CA ARG A 240 -10.93 -8.61 -9.51
C ARG A 240 -10.33 -7.22 -9.62
N GLN A 241 -9.75 -6.72 -8.53
CA GLN A 241 -9.05 -5.42 -8.50
C GLN A 241 -8.02 -5.26 -9.63
N GLN A 242 -7.20 -6.29 -9.91
CA GLN A 242 -6.25 -6.26 -11.04
C GLN A 242 -6.96 -6.09 -12.39
N GLY A 243 -8.13 -6.69 -12.55
CA GLY A 243 -8.98 -6.55 -13.71
C GLY A 243 -9.49 -5.13 -13.91
N PHE A 244 -9.96 -4.50 -12.84
CA PHE A 244 -10.35 -3.09 -12.85
C PHE A 244 -9.18 -2.16 -13.16
N LEU A 245 -8.00 -2.40 -12.57
CA LEU A 245 -6.82 -1.58 -12.82
C LEU A 245 -6.41 -1.63 -14.31
N ILE A 246 -6.45 -2.81 -14.93
CA ILE A 246 -6.05 -3.01 -16.34
C ILE A 246 -7.15 -2.58 -17.32
N GLY A 247 -8.41 -2.94 -17.04
CA GLY A 247 -9.53 -2.77 -17.98
C GLY A 247 -10.32 -1.48 -17.81
N GLY A 248 -10.28 -0.87 -16.62
CA GLY A 248 -11.02 0.37 -16.29
C GLY A 248 -10.07 1.55 -16.09
N LEU A 249 -9.23 1.49 -15.05
CA LEU A 249 -8.40 2.63 -14.66
C LEU A 249 -7.32 2.96 -15.70
N THR A 250 -6.56 1.97 -16.18
CA THR A 250 -5.47 2.22 -17.13
C THR A 250 -5.98 2.86 -18.43
N PRO A 251 -7.04 2.37 -19.08
CA PRO A 251 -7.64 3.04 -20.24
C PRO A 251 -8.14 4.44 -19.93
N LEU A 252 -8.71 4.68 -18.74
CA LEU A 252 -9.14 6.02 -18.33
C LEU A 252 -7.95 6.99 -18.18
N LEU A 253 -6.84 6.55 -17.59
CA LEU A 253 -5.62 7.35 -17.47
C LEU A 253 -4.99 7.64 -18.84
N ILE A 254 -4.97 6.66 -19.74
CA ILE A 254 -4.52 6.84 -21.13
C ILE A 254 -5.43 7.86 -21.84
N THR A 255 -6.74 7.78 -21.65
CA THR A 255 -7.70 8.76 -22.20
C THR A 255 -7.36 10.16 -21.73
N ALA A 256 -7.22 10.36 -20.41
CA ALA A 256 -6.91 11.66 -19.84
C ALA A 256 -5.59 12.22 -20.38
N LEU A 257 -4.55 11.38 -20.47
CA LEU A 257 -3.24 11.75 -21.01
C LEU A 257 -3.30 12.13 -22.49
N LEU A 258 -3.93 11.31 -23.33
CA LEU A 258 -4.00 11.54 -24.77
C LEU A 258 -4.87 12.75 -25.12
N LEU A 259 -5.98 12.96 -24.42
CA LEU A 259 -6.80 14.17 -24.60
C LEU A 259 -6.05 15.43 -24.15
N THR A 260 -5.27 15.34 -23.06
CA THR A 260 -4.40 16.43 -22.60
C THR A 260 -3.39 16.81 -23.69
N ILE A 261 -2.71 15.83 -24.29
CA ILE A 261 -1.74 16.04 -25.38
C ILE A 261 -2.43 16.56 -26.64
N ALA A 262 -3.55 15.96 -27.06
CA ALA A 262 -4.30 16.35 -28.24
C ALA A 262 -4.71 17.83 -28.18
N TYR A 263 -5.26 18.25 -27.04
CA TYR A 263 -5.68 19.63 -26.86
C TYR A 263 -4.49 20.59 -26.86
N ALA A 264 -3.37 20.23 -26.22
CA ALA A 264 -2.16 21.05 -26.21
C ALA A 264 -1.61 21.27 -27.63
N TRP A 265 -1.48 20.20 -28.42
CA TRP A 265 -0.99 20.29 -29.79
C TRP A 265 -1.93 21.09 -30.69
N TYR A 266 -3.25 20.91 -30.53
CA TYR A 266 -4.26 21.71 -31.23
C TYR A 266 -4.11 23.21 -30.92
N ARG A 267 -3.97 23.57 -29.64
CA ARG A 267 -3.82 24.96 -29.18
C ARG A 267 -2.49 25.57 -29.62
N ASN A 268 -1.39 24.81 -29.52
CA ASN A 268 -0.07 25.24 -29.96
C ASN A 268 -0.01 25.47 -31.49
N GLY A 269 -0.86 24.78 -32.26
CA GLY A 269 -1.06 25.03 -33.68
C GLY A 269 -1.92 26.25 -34.04
N GLY A 270 -2.34 27.05 -33.05
CA GLY A 270 -3.24 28.19 -33.25
C GLY A 270 -4.73 27.83 -33.30
N GLY A 271 -5.08 26.56 -33.07
CA GLY A 271 -6.47 26.13 -32.98
C GLY A 271 -7.19 26.77 -31.79
N ARG A 272 -8.46 27.13 -31.95
CA ARG A 272 -9.25 27.81 -30.92
C ARG A 272 -10.47 26.98 -30.50
N LEU A 273 -10.87 27.09 -29.24
CA LEU A 273 -12.00 26.30 -28.71
C LEU A 273 -13.29 26.54 -29.50
N ASP A 274 -13.55 27.77 -29.96
CA ASP A 274 -14.71 28.14 -30.78
C ASP A 274 -14.75 27.46 -32.16
N GLN A 275 -13.60 27.01 -32.67
CA GLN A 275 -13.50 26.32 -33.95
C GLN A 275 -13.82 24.82 -33.85
N LEU A 276 -13.91 24.25 -32.64
CA LEU A 276 -14.22 22.84 -32.43
C LEU A 276 -15.73 22.57 -32.59
N ALA A 277 -16.22 22.68 -33.83
CA ALA A 277 -17.61 22.46 -34.21
C ALA A 277 -17.80 21.10 -34.90
N LEU A 278 -18.88 20.38 -34.55
CA LEU A 278 -19.26 19.10 -35.15
C LEU A 278 -20.75 19.10 -35.52
N PHE A 279 -21.09 18.60 -36.72
CA PHE A 279 -22.47 18.53 -37.22
C PHE A 279 -23.23 19.88 -37.21
N GLY A 280 -22.51 21.00 -37.36
CA GLY A 280 -23.09 22.34 -37.33
C GLY A 280 -23.43 22.85 -35.92
N LEU A 281 -23.08 22.11 -34.86
CA LEU A 281 -23.14 22.59 -33.49
C LEU A 281 -21.94 23.48 -33.17
N ASP A 282 -22.15 24.48 -32.32
CA ASP A 282 -21.07 25.26 -31.73
C ASP A 282 -20.15 24.39 -30.85
N SER A 283 -19.05 24.95 -30.37
CA SER A 283 -18.10 24.18 -29.55
C SER A 283 -18.72 23.63 -28.27
N ARG A 284 -19.62 24.40 -27.64
CA ARG A 284 -20.35 23.93 -26.47
C ARG A 284 -21.22 22.72 -26.79
N GLY A 285 -22.04 22.80 -27.84
CA GLY A 285 -22.88 21.70 -28.30
C GLY A 285 -22.07 20.47 -28.72
N THR A 286 -20.92 20.69 -29.34
CA THR A 286 -20.00 19.62 -29.76
C THR A 286 -19.48 18.82 -28.57
N PHE A 287 -19.02 19.48 -27.51
CA PHE A 287 -18.54 18.80 -26.30
C PHE A 287 -19.66 18.07 -25.55
N VAL A 288 -20.85 18.69 -25.45
CA VAL A 288 -22.04 18.06 -24.86
C VAL A 288 -22.42 16.79 -25.64
N LEU A 289 -22.49 16.88 -26.97
CA LEU A 289 -22.81 15.75 -27.84
C LEU A 289 -21.74 14.66 -27.73
N ALA A 290 -20.45 15.02 -27.76
CA ALA A 290 -19.35 14.07 -27.65
C ALA A 290 -19.37 13.31 -26.32
N GLY A 291 -19.58 14.01 -25.20
CA GLY A 291 -19.71 13.40 -23.88
C GLY A 291 -20.90 12.44 -23.79
N ALA A 292 -22.07 12.86 -24.28
CA ALA A 292 -23.27 12.03 -24.34
C ALA A 292 -23.05 10.78 -25.22
N ALA A 293 -22.45 10.96 -26.40
CA ALA A 293 -22.15 9.87 -27.33
C ALA A 293 -21.16 8.86 -26.74
N MET A 294 -20.10 9.32 -26.08
CA MET A 294 -19.09 8.46 -25.44
C MET A 294 -19.70 7.56 -24.36
N HIS A 295 -20.49 8.15 -23.45
CA HIS A 295 -21.16 7.41 -22.39
C HIS A 295 -22.25 6.49 -22.94
N GLY A 296 -23.06 7.00 -23.87
CA GLY A 296 -24.10 6.22 -24.54
C GLY A 296 -23.54 5.02 -25.28
N LEU A 297 -22.48 5.20 -26.06
CA LEU A 297 -21.84 4.12 -26.82
C LEU A 297 -21.19 3.08 -25.88
N GLY A 298 -20.51 3.52 -24.82
CA GLY A 298 -19.94 2.60 -23.82
C GLY A 298 -21.01 1.74 -23.16
N TRP A 299 -22.16 2.33 -22.85
CA TRP A 299 -23.31 1.59 -22.35
C TRP A 299 -23.94 0.68 -23.39
N LEU A 300 -24.08 1.11 -24.66
CA LEU A 300 -24.63 0.28 -25.73
C LEU A 300 -23.76 -0.95 -25.98
N ILE A 301 -22.43 -0.79 -25.98
CA ILE A 301 -21.50 -1.92 -26.08
C ILE A 301 -21.67 -2.85 -24.88
N SER A 302 -21.76 -2.31 -23.66
CA SER A 302 -22.02 -3.10 -22.45
C SER A 302 -23.33 -3.88 -22.54
N ALA A 303 -24.42 -3.21 -22.96
CA ALA A 303 -25.72 -3.83 -23.18
C ALA A 303 -25.65 -4.92 -24.26
N PHE A 304 -24.80 -4.72 -25.28
CA PHE A 304 -24.60 -5.69 -26.33
C PHE A 304 -23.87 -6.94 -25.83
N LEU A 305 -22.74 -6.75 -25.16
CA LEU A 305 -21.92 -7.84 -24.62
C LEU A 305 -22.70 -8.69 -23.61
N LEU A 306 -23.55 -8.07 -22.81
CA LEU A 306 -24.36 -8.73 -21.79
C LEU A 306 -25.75 -9.18 -22.30
N HIS A 307 -26.04 -9.03 -23.60
CA HIS A 307 -27.30 -9.43 -24.23
C HIS A 307 -28.55 -8.84 -23.55
N ARG A 308 -28.45 -7.60 -23.04
CA ARG A 308 -29.49 -6.92 -22.24
C ARG A 308 -30.72 -6.52 -23.04
N TRP A 309 -30.67 -6.58 -24.38
CA TRP A 309 -31.78 -6.23 -25.26
C TRP A 309 -32.97 -7.20 -25.20
N LYS A 310 -32.79 -8.40 -24.63
CA LYS A 310 -33.87 -9.39 -24.54
C LYS A 310 -34.97 -8.98 -23.55
N ASP A 311 -34.66 -8.07 -22.62
CA ASP A 311 -35.57 -7.58 -21.59
C ASP A 311 -35.71 -6.05 -21.69
N LEU A 312 -36.27 -5.57 -22.82
CA LEU A 312 -36.48 -4.15 -23.09
C LEU A 312 -37.53 -3.54 -22.13
N SER A 313 -37.08 -3.18 -20.93
CA SER A 313 -37.91 -2.58 -19.89
C SER A 313 -37.85 -1.05 -19.92
N ARG A 314 -38.88 -0.40 -19.37
CA ARG A 314 -38.86 1.07 -19.14
C ARG A 314 -37.65 1.51 -18.30
N TRP A 315 -37.14 0.61 -17.46
CA TRP A 315 -35.95 0.81 -16.65
C TRP A 315 -34.67 0.91 -17.48
N LEU A 316 -34.51 0.03 -18.48
CA LEU A 316 -33.36 0.04 -19.36
C LEU A 316 -33.27 1.36 -20.15
N ALA A 317 -34.42 1.87 -20.61
CA ALA A 317 -34.51 3.17 -21.27
C ALA A 317 -34.19 4.33 -20.31
N ALA A 318 -34.73 4.32 -19.09
CA ALA A 318 -34.43 5.34 -18.09
C ALA A 318 -32.94 5.38 -17.72
N GLU A 319 -32.31 4.20 -17.54
CA GLU A 319 -30.88 4.08 -17.28
C GLU A 319 -30.05 4.70 -18.43
N PHE A 320 -30.40 4.38 -19.67
CA PHE A 320 -29.71 4.93 -20.85
C PHE A 320 -29.84 6.46 -20.91
N LEU A 321 -31.02 7.02 -20.63
CA LEU A 321 -31.23 8.47 -20.59
C LEU A 321 -30.39 9.15 -19.50
N VAL A 322 -30.29 8.55 -18.31
CA VAL A 322 -29.46 9.08 -17.22
C VAL A 322 -27.97 9.03 -17.58
N ILE A 323 -27.54 8.01 -18.34
CA ILE A 323 -26.16 7.87 -18.83
C ILE A 323 -25.84 8.88 -19.93
N LEU A 324 -26.76 9.10 -20.87
CA LEU A 324 -26.61 10.16 -21.87
C LEU A 324 -26.52 11.54 -21.21
N TRP A 325 -27.37 11.78 -20.22
CA TRP A 325 -27.35 13.04 -19.46
C TRP A 325 -26.07 13.22 -18.65
N SER A 326 -25.55 12.16 -18.00
CA SER A 326 -24.29 12.26 -17.27
C SER A 326 -23.10 12.51 -18.22
N GLY A 327 -23.07 11.84 -19.37
CA GLY A 327 -22.09 12.11 -20.42
C GLY A 327 -22.17 13.55 -20.94
N ALA A 328 -23.38 14.05 -21.20
CA ALA A 328 -23.62 15.44 -21.61
C ALA A 328 -23.12 16.44 -20.57
N LEU A 329 -23.37 16.17 -19.28
CA LEU A 329 -22.88 16.98 -18.16
C LEU A 329 -21.35 16.97 -18.09
N GLY A 330 -20.72 15.80 -18.25
CA GLY A 330 -19.25 15.69 -18.31
C GLY A 330 -18.65 16.49 -19.46
N GLY A 331 -19.27 16.44 -20.65
CA GLY A 331 -18.88 17.26 -21.80
C GLY A 331 -19.02 18.76 -21.54
N LEU A 332 -20.13 19.17 -20.91
CA LEU A 332 -20.35 20.57 -20.52
C LEU A 332 -19.30 21.06 -19.52
N LEU A 333 -19.01 20.27 -18.48
CA LEU A 333 -18.00 20.61 -17.47
C LEU A 333 -16.61 20.76 -18.10
N LEU A 334 -16.23 19.83 -18.98
CA LEU A 334 -14.97 19.90 -19.72
C LEU A 334 -14.90 21.16 -20.57
N TRP A 335 -15.95 21.46 -21.34
CA TRP A 335 -16.00 22.68 -22.15
C TRP A 335 -15.89 23.93 -21.27
N SER A 336 -16.59 24.00 -20.14
CA SER A 336 -16.54 25.15 -19.24
C SER A 336 -15.12 25.40 -18.71
N VAL A 337 -14.40 24.35 -18.30
CA VAL A 337 -13.00 24.49 -17.85
C VAL A 337 -12.08 24.93 -18.98
N LEU A 338 -12.26 24.39 -20.19
CA LEU A 338 -11.46 24.80 -21.35
C LEU A 338 -11.78 26.23 -21.81
N ALA A 339 -13.01 26.69 -21.64
CA ALA A 339 -13.42 28.05 -22.01
C ALA A 339 -12.74 29.13 -21.14
N GLU A 340 -12.33 28.79 -19.92
CA GLU A 340 -11.56 29.68 -19.05
C GLU A 340 -10.06 29.73 -19.43
N THR A 341 -9.60 28.87 -20.35
CA THR A 341 -8.20 28.93 -20.81
C THR A 341 -8.00 30.08 -21.80
N PRO A 342 -6.94 30.89 -21.68
CA PRO A 342 -6.74 32.05 -22.54
C PRO A 342 -6.69 31.66 -24.02
N SER A 343 -7.58 32.24 -24.85
CA SER A 343 -7.74 31.83 -26.25
C SER A 343 -6.54 32.17 -27.14
N ASP A 344 -5.71 33.13 -26.72
CA ASP A 344 -4.63 33.69 -27.54
C ASP A 344 -3.23 33.24 -27.08
N VAL A 345 -3.16 32.44 -26.01
CA VAL A 345 -1.92 31.92 -25.45
C VAL A 345 -1.78 30.42 -25.80
N PRO A 346 -0.69 30.02 -26.48
CA PRO A 346 -0.36 28.62 -26.67
C PRO A 346 -0.20 27.87 -25.35
N VAL A 347 -0.58 26.59 -25.30
CA VAL A 347 -0.39 25.75 -24.11
C VAL A 347 1.10 25.59 -23.77
N ALA A 348 1.99 25.69 -24.75
CA ALA A 348 3.44 25.69 -24.55
C ALA A 348 3.90 26.75 -23.52
N ASP A 349 3.28 27.93 -23.50
CA ASP A 349 3.68 29.03 -22.61
C ASP A 349 3.33 28.78 -21.13
N PHE A 350 2.44 27.82 -20.86
CA PHE A 350 2.03 27.42 -19.50
C PHE A 350 2.04 25.90 -19.32
N ALA A 351 2.93 25.21 -20.05
CA ALA A 351 2.97 23.75 -20.12
C ALA A 351 3.23 23.08 -18.76
N GLU A 352 3.98 23.74 -17.86
CA GLU A 352 4.24 23.31 -16.49
C GLU A 352 2.95 23.13 -15.67
N TRP A 353 2.10 24.16 -15.70
CA TRP A 353 0.80 24.16 -15.04
C TRP A 353 -0.14 23.17 -15.71
N TYR A 354 -0.18 23.20 -17.04
CA TYR A 354 -1.05 22.32 -17.81
C TYR A 354 -0.70 20.84 -17.60
N ALA A 355 0.57 20.44 -17.65
CA ALA A 355 1.01 19.07 -17.40
C ALA A 355 0.70 18.59 -15.98
N SER A 356 0.76 19.49 -15.00
CA SER A 356 0.53 19.15 -13.60
C SER A 356 -0.96 18.99 -13.27
N PHE A 357 -1.83 19.77 -13.91
CA PHE A 357 -3.23 19.89 -13.49
C PHE A 357 -4.29 19.49 -14.53
N ALA A 358 -3.97 19.41 -15.82
CA ALA A 358 -4.96 19.03 -16.84
C ALA A 358 -5.49 17.60 -16.65
N LEU A 359 -4.58 16.64 -16.42
CA LEU A 359 -4.95 15.24 -16.18
C LEU A 359 -5.76 15.08 -14.87
N PRO A 360 -5.32 15.60 -13.71
CA PRO A 360 -6.13 15.61 -12.49
C PRO A 360 -7.47 16.35 -12.67
N GLY A 361 -7.50 17.45 -13.42
CA GLY A 361 -8.71 18.19 -13.75
C GLY A 361 -9.72 17.33 -14.51
N PHE A 362 -9.26 16.64 -15.56
CA PHE A 362 -10.09 15.69 -16.31
C PHE A 362 -10.66 14.58 -15.41
N LEU A 363 -9.80 13.95 -14.59
CA LEU A 363 -10.24 12.89 -13.67
C LEU A 363 -11.21 13.42 -12.60
N THR A 364 -11.05 14.66 -12.17
CA THR A 364 -11.96 15.31 -11.22
C THR A 364 -13.33 15.57 -11.84
N MET A 365 -13.38 16.05 -13.08
CA MET A 365 -14.64 16.22 -13.81
C MET A 365 -15.34 14.88 -14.04
N PHE A 366 -14.57 13.84 -14.38
CA PHE A 366 -15.09 12.47 -14.48
C PHE A 366 -15.68 12.00 -13.14
N LEU A 367 -14.96 12.18 -12.03
CA LEU A 367 -15.44 11.83 -10.68
C LEU A 367 -16.69 12.60 -10.29
N LEU A 368 -16.73 13.91 -10.53
CA LEU A 368 -17.89 14.76 -10.23
C LEU A 368 -19.13 14.29 -10.98
N THR A 369 -18.99 14.05 -12.30
CA THR A 369 -20.06 13.49 -13.12
C THR A 369 -20.49 12.11 -12.63
N ALA A 370 -19.54 11.24 -12.26
CA ALA A 370 -19.85 9.92 -11.70
C ALA A 370 -20.58 10.01 -10.36
N THR A 371 -20.20 10.93 -9.47
CA THR A 371 -20.88 11.17 -8.19
C THR A 371 -22.32 11.64 -8.40
N ILE A 372 -22.54 12.59 -9.31
CA ILE A 372 -23.88 13.07 -9.64
C ILE A 372 -24.71 11.93 -10.27
N PHE A 373 -24.12 11.16 -11.18
CA PHE A 373 -24.75 9.97 -11.76
C PHE A 373 -25.19 8.97 -10.68
N VAL A 374 -24.29 8.60 -9.76
CA VAL A 374 -24.62 7.68 -8.65
C VAL A 374 -25.71 8.27 -7.75
N GLY A 375 -25.68 9.58 -7.49
CA GLY A 375 -26.72 10.27 -6.72
C GLY A 375 -28.10 10.19 -7.37
N VAL A 376 -28.19 10.45 -8.68
CA VAL A 376 -29.46 10.36 -9.44
C VAL A 376 -29.91 8.90 -9.61
N ALA A 377 -28.98 8.01 -9.92
CA ALA A 377 -29.24 6.59 -10.10
C ALA A 377 -29.53 5.84 -8.79
N SER A 378 -29.26 6.47 -7.62
CA SER A 378 -29.40 5.85 -6.30
C SER A 378 -30.77 5.21 -6.07
N ARG A 379 -31.85 5.78 -6.63
CA ARG A 379 -33.21 5.24 -6.53
C ARG A 379 -33.41 3.90 -7.23
N TYR A 380 -32.47 3.50 -8.09
CA TYR A 380 -32.56 2.36 -8.99
C TYR A 380 -31.33 1.44 -8.97
N THR A 381 -30.29 1.81 -8.21
CA THR A 381 -29.06 1.01 -8.02
C THR A 381 -29.04 0.37 -6.65
N ASP A 382 -28.50 -0.84 -6.56
CA ASP A 382 -28.31 -1.55 -5.30
C ASP A 382 -27.12 -1.00 -4.49
N ASP A 383 -27.07 -1.29 -3.20
CA ASP A 383 -25.99 -0.84 -2.30
C ASP A 383 -24.62 -1.36 -2.75
N HIS A 384 -24.58 -2.57 -3.33
CA HIS A 384 -23.38 -3.15 -3.93
C HIS A 384 -22.81 -2.30 -5.07
N ASP A 385 -23.67 -1.75 -5.94
CA ASP A 385 -23.23 -0.87 -7.04
C ASP A 385 -22.62 0.42 -6.49
N ARG A 386 -23.21 0.98 -5.43
CA ARG A 386 -22.71 2.21 -4.79
C ARG A 386 -21.34 1.97 -4.15
N GLU A 387 -21.17 0.85 -3.44
CA GLU A 387 -19.87 0.48 -2.86
C GLU A 387 -18.81 0.27 -3.95
N TRP A 388 -19.18 -0.37 -5.06
CA TRP A 388 -18.30 -0.56 -6.22
C TRP A 388 -17.90 0.78 -6.86
N TRP A 389 -18.84 1.70 -7.07
CA TRP A 389 -18.54 3.05 -7.57
C TRP A 389 -17.65 3.83 -6.60
N GLY A 390 -17.86 3.67 -5.28
CA GLY A 390 -16.99 4.26 -4.26
C GLY A 390 -15.54 3.75 -4.37
N ARG A 391 -15.34 2.44 -4.52
CA ARG A 391 -14.00 1.84 -4.70
C ARG A 391 -13.35 2.24 -6.02
N ALA A 392 -14.11 2.25 -7.13
CA ALA A 392 -13.62 2.69 -8.43
C ALA A 392 -13.21 4.17 -8.39
N GLY A 393 -14.06 5.01 -7.79
CA GLY A 393 -13.79 6.44 -7.59
C GLY A 393 -12.57 6.69 -6.72
N ALA A 394 -12.34 5.90 -5.66
CA ALA A 394 -11.16 6.01 -4.82
C ALA A 394 -9.86 5.78 -5.61
N TRP A 395 -9.81 4.79 -6.50
CA TRP A 395 -8.64 4.56 -7.36
C TRP A 395 -8.38 5.70 -8.34
N VAL A 396 -9.43 6.25 -8.94
CA VAL A 396 -9.31 7.43 -9.81
C VAL A 396 -8.83 8.66 -9.03
N LEU A 397 -9.33 8.85 -7.81
CA LEU A 397 -8.89 9.92 -6.91
C LEU A 397 -7.43 9.75 -6.49
N ILE A 398 -7.01 8.53 -6.12
CA ILE A 398 -5.61 8.22 -5.81
C ILE A 398 -4.72 8.58 -7.00
N ALA A 399 -5.10 8.19 -8.22
CA ALA A 399 -4.32 8.53 -9.42
C ALA A 399 -4.26 10.05 -9.65
N SER A 400 -5.39 10.74 -9.51
CA SER A 400 -5.50 12.20 -9.65
C SER A 400 -4.62 12.96 -8.66
N VAL A 401 -4.73 12.65 -7.36
CA VAL A 401 -3.94 13.27 -6.29
C VAL A 401 -2.46 12.93 -6.42
N THR A 402 -2.13 11.67 -6.76
CA THR A 402 -0.74 11.25 -6.94
C THR A 402 -0.10 12.00 -8.10
N TRP A 403 -0.78 12.14 -9.24
CA TRP A 403 -0.26 12.90 -10.38
C TRP A 403 -0.13 14.38 -10.05
N ALA A 404 -1.14 15.01 -9.43
CA ALA A 404 -1.09 16.42 -9.05
C ALA A 404 0.07 16.70 -8.08
N GLY A 405 0.25 15.84 -7.06
CA GLY A 405 1.33 15.95 -6.08
C GLY A 405 2.70 15.74 -6.70
N LEU A 406 2.87 14.68 -7.49
CA LEU A 406 4.12 14.37 -8.17
C LEU A 406 4.49 15.44 -9.20
N GLY A 407 3.53 15.85 -10.04
CA GLY A 407 3.69 16.92 -11.02
C GLY A 407 4.11 18.23 -10.35
N SER A 408 3.38 18.65 -9.30
CA SER A 408 3.70 19.87 -8.56
C SER A 408 5.08 19.82 -7.92
N LEU A 409 5.45 18.68 -7.31
CA LEU A 409 6.76 18.50 -6.69
C LEU A 409 7.90 18.54 -7.73
N VAL A 410 7.73 17.88 -8.87
CA VAL A 410 8.74 17.78 -9.94
C VAL A 410 8.95 19.11 -10.67
N VAL A 411 7.85 19.85 -10.88
CA VAL A 411 7.81 21.06 -11.68
C VAL A 411 8.16 22.28 -10.82
N PHE A 412 7.48 22.45 -9.68
CA PHE A 412 7.61 23.64 -8.83
C PHE A 412 8.56 23.44 -7.64
N GLY A 413 8.87 22.19 -7.26
CA GLY A 413 9.77 21.89 -6.14
C GLY A 413 11.16 22.51 -6.25
N PRO A 414 11.87 22.44 -7.41
CA PRO A 414 13.17 23.09 -7.58
C PRO A 414 13.10 24.61 -7.37
N GLY A 415 12.03 25.27 -7.80
CA GLY A 415 11.80 26.68 -7.57
C GLY A 415 11.55 26.99 -6.10
N LEU A 416 10.73 26.21 -5.40
CA LEU A 416 10.52 26.38 -3.96
C LEU A 416 11.83 26.30 -3.16
N LEU A 417 12.75 25.42 -3.54
CA LEU A 417 14.07 25.30 -2.92
C LEU A 417 15.03 26.46 -3.22
N SER A 418 14.84 27.19 -4.33
CA SER A 418 15.64 28.39 -4.61
C SER A 418 15.09 29.63 -3.89
N TYR A 419 13.82 29.64 -3.49
CA TYR A 419 13.19 30.69 -2.67
C TYR A 419 13.33 30.47 -1.15
N THR A 420 13.63 29.25 -0.67
CA THR A 420 13.80 29.02 0.78
C THR A 420 14.96 29.78 1.45
N PRO A 421 16.11 30.07 0.80
CA PRO A 421 17.16 30.89 1.41
C PRO A 421 16.72 32.35 1.66
N THR A 422 15.77 32.87 0.89
CA THR A 422 15.29 34.26 1.06
C THR A 422 14.24 34.38 2.16
N LEU A 423 13.46 33.33 2.44
CA LEU A 423 12.47 33.28 3.53
C LEU A 423 13.07 33.09 4.93
N VAL A 424 14.24 32.48 5.05
CA VAL A 424 14.95 32.32 6.35
C VAL A 424 15.80 33.55 6.69
N ALA A 425 16.10 34.38 5.68
CA ALA A 425 16.86 35.61 5.83
C ALA A 425 15.98 36.88 5.99
N SER A 426 14.66 36.75 5.81
CA SER A 426 13.63 37.77 6.10
C SER A 426 12.97 37.49 7.44
#